data_AF-A0A0K1RX23-F1
#
_entry.id   AF-A0A0K1RX23-F1
#
_cell.length_a   1.000
_cell.length_b   1.000
_cell.length_c   1.000
_cell.angle_alpha   90.00
_cell.angle_beta   90.00
_cell.angle_gamma   90.00
#
_symmetry.space_group_name_H-M   'P 1'
#
loop_
_entity.id
_entity.type
_entity.pdbx_description
1 polymer ?
#
loop_
_entity_poly.entity_id
_entity_poly.type
_entity_poly.pdbx_seq_one_letter_code
_entity_poly.pdbx_strand_id
1 'polypeptide(L)'
;MPDEALCAVLWEYKDRGKKGYDLTERLFDVLRSQHIGLVVTGPERAGKDVLLGNVFNDYPKPDRPVDFVIYEGKKVLAIGLARYDSDRGGAQEDDRTGQYREVAQEILGYADSHGLPHIKVVYVNDGPGLLLGSMWNDYAYIEDQWPDRVKVVTLRMVPDRITSEWLRS
;
A
#
# COMPACT_ATOMS: atom_id res chain seq x y z
N MET A 1 26.11 11.94 -31.90
CA MET A 1 25.28 12.74 -30.96
C MET A 1 24.63 11.77 -30.00
N PRO A 2 24.76 11.95 -28.68
CA PRO A 2 23.93 11.21 -27.73
C PRO A 2 22.49 11.68 -27.92
N ASP A 3 21.57 10.75 -28.06
CA ASP A 3 20.15 11.04 -28.23
C ASP A 3 19.60 11.65 -26.92
N GLU A 4 19.25 12.93 -26.97
CA GLU A 4 18.75 13.70 -25.82
C GLU A 4 17.41 13.15 -25.31
N ALA A 5 16.60 12.54 -26.19
CA ALA A 5 15.38 11.86 -25.79
C ALA A 5 15.71 10.56 -25.04
N LEU A 6 16.71 9.81 -25.49
CA LEU A 6 17.20 8.63 -24.77
C LEU A 6 17.79 9.01 -23.40
N CYS A 7 18.52 10.13 -23.30
CA CYS A 7 19.06 10.63 -22.05
C CYS A 7 17.95 11.12 -21.09
N ALA A 8 16.92 11.78 -21.60
CA ALA A 8 15.77 12.22 -20.81
C ALA A 8 14.98 11.04 -20.25
N VAL A 9 14.74 10.00 -21.07
CA VAL A 9 14.09 8.76 -20.62
C VAL A 9 14.95 8.08 -19.56
N LEU A 10 16.25 7.85 -19.81
CA LEU A 10 17.14 7.22 -18.83
C LEU A 10 17.28 8.03 -17.53
N TRP A 11 17.22 9.36 -17.60
CA TRP A 11 17.24 10.24 -16.42
C TRP A 11 15.95 10.15 -15.61
N GLU A 12 14.80 10.06 -16.27
CA GLU A 12 13.52 9.83 -15.59
C GLU A 12 13.50 8.48 -14.87
N TYR A 13 14.14 7.45 -15.43
CA TYR A 13 14.28 6.12 -14.79
C TYR A 13 15.21 6.13 -13.57
N LYS A 14 16.20 7.03 -13.51
CA LYS A 14 17.20 7.09 -12.44
C LYS A 14 16.62 7.46 -11.07
N ASP A 15 15.58 8.30 -11.03
CA ASP A 15 15.03 8.84 -9.78
C ASP A 15 13.74 8.13 -9.28
N ARG A 16 13.25 7.10 -9.99
CA ARG A 16 12.00 6.41 -9.64
C ARG A 16 12.05 5.70 -8.29
N GLY A 17 13.17 5.03 -7.99
CA GLY A 17 13.36 4.38 -6.68
C GLY A 17 13.31 5.38 -5.52
N LYS A 18 13.90 6.57 -5.72
CA LYS A 18 13.93 7.65 -4.72
C LYS A 18 12.52 8.15 -4.39
N LYS A 19 11.66 8.35 -5.38
CA LYS A 19 10.27 8.80 -5.17
C LYS A 19 9.41 7.80 -4.38
N GLY A 20 9.61 6.50 -4.58
CA GLY A 20 8.94 5.45 -3.80
C GLY A 20 9.37 5.42 -2.32
N TYR A 21 10.67 5.61 -2.06
CA TYR A 21 11.19 5.73 -0.70
C TYR A 21 10.71 7.01 -0.01
N ASP A 22 10.69 8.13 -0.73
CA ASP A 22 10.18 9.40 -0.21
C ASP A 22 8.67 9.30 0.15
N LEU A 23 7.89 8.49 -0.60
CA LEU A 23 6.47 8.25 -0.32
C LEU A 23 6.27 7.47 0.99
N THR A 24 6.98 6.35 1.16
CA THR A 24 6.86 5.49 2.35
C THR A 24 7.36 6.19 3.62
N GLU A 25 8.45 6.95 3.54
CA GLU A 25 8.95 7.76 4.66
C GLU A 25 7.90 8.79 5.12
N ARG A 26 7.35 9.57 4.18
CA ARG A 26 6.28 10.54 4.49
C ARG A 26 5.01 9.89 5.00
N LEU A 27 4.63 8.74 4.43
CA LEU A 27 3.49 7.98 4.89
C LEU A 27 3.63 7.57 6.35
N PHE A 28 4.81 7.07 6.73
CA PHE A 28 5.06 6.65 8.12
C PHE A 28 5.05 7.84 9.07
N ASP A 29 5.60 8.98 8.69
CA ASP A 29 5.54 10.21 9.49
C ASP A 29 4.09 10.65 9.72
N VAL A 30 3.27 10.66 8.66
CA VAL A 30 1.84 11.01 8.77
C VAL A 30 1.12 10.04 9.70
N LEU A 31 1.24 8.73 9.48
CA LEU A 31 0.57 7.71 10.30
C LEU A 31 1.01 7.77 11.77
N ARG A 32 2.32 7.90 12.04
CA ARG A 32 2.87 7.96 13.40
C ARG A 32 2.44 9.24 14.13
N SER A 33 2.36 10.37 13.42
CA SER A 33 1.92 11.65 14.00
C SER A 33 0.41 11.67 14.31
N GLN A 34 -0.40 11.04 13.46
CA GLN A 34 -1.85 11.01 13.57
C GLN A 34 -2.33 9.97 14.60
N HIS A 35 -1.67 8.81 14.66
CA HIS A 35 -2.11 7.69 15.48
C HIS A 35 -1.20 7.47 16.70
N ILE A 36 -1.20 8.43 17.61
CA ILE A 36 -0.44 8.32 18.86
C ILE A 36 -0.84 7.06 19.62
N GLY A 37 0.14 6.22 19.92
CA GLY A 37 -0.03 4.94 20.62
C GLY A 37 -0.14 3.71 19.71
N LEU A 38 -0.28 3.89 18.38
CA LEU A 38 -0.15 2.81 17.41
C LEU A 38 1.31 2.66 16.96
N VAL A 39 1.68 1.44 16.58
CA VAL A 39 3.03 1.14 16.06
C VAL A 39 2.92 0.85 14.56
N VAL A 40 3.66 1.62 13.76
CA VAL A 40 3.78 1.41 12.31
C VAL A 40 5.13 0.77 12.00
N THR A 41 5.11 -0.46 11.52
CA THR A 41 6.30 -1.23 11.14
C THR A 41 6.37 -1.35 9.62
N GLY A 42 7.53 -1.02 9.04
CA GLY A 42 7.79 -1.11 7.61
C GLY A 42 9.28 -0.85 7.34
N PRO A 43 9.77 -1.10 6.11
CA PRO A 43 11.14 -0.78 5.76
C PRO A 43 11.35 0.73 5.75
N GLU A 44 12.36 1.21 6.47
CA GLU A 44 12.82 2.59 6.33
C GLU A 44 13.79 2.66 5.14
N ARG A 45 13.39 3.37 4.08
CA ARG A 45 14.16 3.51 2.81
C ARG A 45 14.38 2.15 2.13
N ALA A 46 15.62 1.80 1.77
CA ALA A 46 15.97 0.54 1.10
C ALA A 46 15.93 -0.71 2.01
N GLY A 47 15.16 -0.65 3.10
CA GLY A 47 14.92 -1.79 3.98
C GLY A 47 14.17 -2.91 3.28
N LYS A 48 14.17 -4.11 3.88
CA LYS A 48 13.39 -5.23 3.37
C LYS A 48 11.93 -5.08 3.80
N ASP A 49 11.02 -5.36 2.86
CA ASP A 49 9.58 -5.45 3.11
C ASP A 49 9.26 -6.35 4.30
N VAL A 50 8.12 -6.08 4.95
CA VAL A 50 7.62 -6.93 6.02
C VAL A 50 7.05 -8.19 5.39
N LEU A 51 7.52 -9.36 5.81
CA LEU A 51 6.98 -10.63 5.34
C LEU A 51 5.81 -11.05 6.23
N LEU A 52 4.66 -11.41 5.64
CA LEU A 52 3.49 -11.79 6.42
C LEU A 52 3.70 -13.06 7.26
N GLY A 53 4.62 -13.95 6.88
CA GLY A 53 5.02 -15.08 7.73
C GLY A 53 5.71 -14.67 9.04
N ASN A 54 6.28 -13.46 9.10
CA ASN A 54 6.83 -12.91 10.35
C ASN A 54 5.76 -12.20 11.19
N VAL A 55 4.62 -11.84 10.59
CA VAL A 55 3.47 -11.19 11.26
C VAL A 55 2.51 -12.24 11.80
N PHE A 56 2.25 -13.28 11.00
CA PHE A 56 1.35 -14.39 11.27
C PHE A 56 2.10 -15.70 11.02
N ASN A 57 2.32 -16.48 12.08
CA ASN A 57 3.19 -17.66 12.03
C ASN A 57 2.70 -18.77 11.08
N ASP A 58 1.39 -18.83 10.82
CA ASP A 58 0.72 -19.82 9.97
C ASP A 58 0.16 -19.21 8.68
N TYR A 59 0.68 -18.05 8.27
CA TYR A 59 0.26 -17.42 7.03
C TYR A 59 0.53 -18.35 5.83
N PRO A 60 -0.46 -18.65 4.96
CA PRO A 60 -0.32 -19.63 3.88
C PRO A 60 0.83 -19.36 2.91
N LYS A 61 1.14 -18.07 2.68
CA LYS A 61 2.22 -17.60 1.82
C LYS A 61 3.22 -16.77 2.64
N PRO A 62 4.09 -17.42 3.45
CA PRO A 62 4.88 -16.72 4.46
C PRO A 62 5.86 -15.69 3.89
N ASP A 63 6.23 -15.82 2.62
CA ASP A 63 7.09 -14.91 1.87
C ASP A 63 6.35 -13.71 1.25
N ARG A 64 5.03 -13.55 1.46
CA ARG A 64 4.24 -12.41 0.97
C ARG A 64 4.82 -11.09 1.54
N PRO A 65 5.39 -10.21 0.70
CA PRO A 65 5.87 -8.92 1.15
C PRO A 65 4.73 -7.91 1.25
N VAL A 66 4.78 -7.07 2.28
CA VAL A 66 3.94 -5.91 2.46
C VAL A 66 4.79 -4.71 2.89
N ASP A 67 4.38 -3.51 2.51
CA ASP A 67 5.17 -2.31 2.75
C ASP A 67 5.06 -1.85 4.22
N PHE A 68 3.92 -2.07 4.89
CA PHE A 68 3.82 -1.78 6.32
C PHE A 68 2.72 -2.56 7.04
N VAL A 69 2.79 -2.56 8.37
CA VAL A 69 1.77 -3.11 9.27
C VAL A 69 1.55 -2.14 10.43
N ILE A 70 0.28 -1.90 10.76
CA ILE A 70 -0.13 -1.06 11.90
C ILE A 70 -0.58 -1.97 13.04
N TYR A 71 -0.03 -1.73 14.22
CA TYR A 71 -0.34 -2.47 15.44
C TYR A 71 -0.90 -1.57 16.55
N GLU A 72 -1.71 -2.17 17.40
CA GLU A 72 -2.02 -1.68 18.74
C GLU A 72 -1.52 -2.68 19.78
N GLY A 73 -0.39 -2.37 20.41
CA GLY A 73 0.34 -3.34 21.23
C GLY A 73 0.82 -4.52 20.38
N LYS A 74 0.22 -5.70 20.57
CA LYS A 74 0.49 -6.92 19.77
C LYS A 74 -0.59 -7.23 18.73
N LYS A 75 -1.70 -6.48 18.75
CA LYS A 75 -2.83 -6.70 17.84
C LYS A 75 -2.53 -6.04 16.50
N VAL A 76 -2.65 -6.80 15.41
CA VAL A 76 -2.56 -6.26 14.05
C VAL A 76 -3.87 -5.56 13.72
N LEU A 77 -3.82 -4.29 13.32
CA LEU A 77 -4.98 -3.53 12.91
C LEU A 77 -5.09 -3.44 11.39
N ALA A 78 -3.98 -3.15 10.71
CA ALA A 78 -3.98 -2.97 9.27
C ALA A 78 -2.69 -3.47 8.62
N ILE A 79 -2.83 -3.94 7.40
CA ILE A 79 -1.74 -4.33 6.50
C ILE A 79 -1.73 -3.36 5.33
N GLY A 80 -0.56 -2.85 4.99
CA GLY A 80 -0.39 -1.75 4.08
C GLY A 80 0.48 -2.07 2.89
N LEU A 81 0.05 -1.64 1.71
CA LEU A 81 0.83 -1.64 0.49
C LEU A 81 0.93 -0.21 -0.03
N ALA A 82 2.15 0.26 -0.28
CA ALA A 82 2.45 1.62 -0.69
C ALA A 82 3.25 1.61 -1.99
N ARG A 83 2.74 2.26 -3.03
CA ARG A 83 3.40 2.37 -4.33
C ARG A 83 3.35 3.79 -4.88
N TYR A 84 4.44 4.17 -5.55
CA TYR A 84 4.46 5.37 -6.38
C TYR A 84 4.14 4.98 -7.83
N ASP A 85 2.90 5.23 -8.27
CA ASP A 85 2.39 4.79 -9.57
C ASP A 85 2.61 5.86 -10.65
N SER A 86 3.75 5.78 -11.33
CA SER A 86 3.99 6.56 -12.54
C SER A 86 3.19 5.93 -13.69
N ASP A 87 2.35 6.73 -14.36
CA ASP A 87 1.58 6.36 -15.55
C ASP A 87 2.47 5.58 -16.53
N ARG A 88 2.09 4.34 -16.83
CA ARG A 88 2.78 3.47 -17.79
C ARG A 88 1.69 2.83 -18.64
N GLY A 89 1.01 3.66 -19.42
CA GLY A 89 -0.11 3.24 -20.28
C GLY A 89 0.17 1.90 -20.97
N GLY A 90 -0.76 0.95 -20.82
CA GLY A 90 -0.72 -0.36 -21.46
C GLY A 90 -1.19 -1.51 -20.54
N ALA A 91 -1.14 -2.75 -21.04
CA ALA A 91 -1.59 -3.96 -20.33
C ALA A 91 -0.95 -4.19 -18.93
N GLN A 92 0.16 -3.51 -18.64
CA GLN A 92 0.83 -3.56 -17.35
C GLN A 92 0.08 -2.80 -16.24
N GLU A 93 -0.89 -1.94 -16.59
CA GLU A 93 -1.76 -1.23 -15.65
C GLU A 93 -2.87 -2.15 -15.12
N ASP A 94 -3.56 -2.87 -16.03
CA ASP A 94 -4.63 -3.83 -15.69
C ASP A 94 -4.11 -5.00 -14.83
N ASP A 95 -2.89 -5.49 -15.09
CA ASP A 95 -2.28 -6.57 -14.30
C ASP A 95 -2.07 -6.18 -12.83
N ARG A 96 -1.94 -4.88 -12.51
CA ARG A 96 -1.65 -4.41 -11.15
C ARG A 96 -2.88 -4.35 -10.27
N THR A 97 -3.99 -3.88 -10.80
CA THR A 97 -5.27 -3.79 -10.05
C THR A 97 -5.80 -5.19 -9.76
N GLY A 98 -5.64 -6.13 -10.71
CA GLY A 98 -5.88 -7.56 -10.49
C GLY A 98 -5.04 -8.13 -9.33
N GLN A 99 -3.73 -7.85 -9.31
CA GLN A 99 -2.83 -8.28 -8.24
C GLN A 99 -3.22 -7.69 -6.88
N TYR A 100 -3.63 -6.42 -6.82
CA TYR A 100 -4.08 -5.79 -5.57
C TYR A 100 -5.36 -6.45 -5.05
N ARG A 101 -6.31 -6.75 -5.94
CA ARG A 101 -7.52 -7.47 -5.55
C ARG A 101 -7.19 -8.85 -4.96
N GLU A 102 -6.29 -9.59 -5.60
CA GLU A 102 -5.85 -10.91 -5.11
C GLU A 102 -5.15 -10.82 -3.75
N VAL A 103 -4.30 -9.81 -3.54
CA VAL A 103 -3.64 -9.58 -2.24
C VAL A 103 -4.65 -9.26 -1.15
N ALA A 104 -5.63 -8.39 -1.43
CA ALA A 104 -6.69 -8.10 -0.47
C ALA A 104 -7.49 -9.35 -0.14
N GLN A 105 -7.91 -10.11 -1.15
CA GLN A 105 -8.65 -11.35 -0.96
C GLN A 105 -7.86 -12.39 -0.14
N GLU A 106 -6.56 -12.53 -0.38
CA GLU A 106 -5.67 -13.43 0.39
C GLU A 106 -5.58 -13.01 1.86
N ILE A 107 -5.29 -11.74 2.13
CA ILE A 107 -5.17 -11.20 3.49
C ILE A 107 -6.49 -11.32 4.25
N LEU A 108 -7.59 -10.89 3.64
CA LEU A 108 -8.90 -10.88 4.28
C LEU A 108 -9.43 -12.30 4.48
N GLY A 109 -9.21 -13.20 3.52
CA GLY A 109 -9.57 -14.62 3.65
C GLY A 109 -8.79 -15.33 4.76
N TYR A 110 -7.50 -15.04 4.90
CA TYR A 110 -6.72 -15.48 6.06
C TYR A 110 -7.32 -14.93 7.35
N ALA A 111 -7.55 -13.62 7.41
CA ALA A 111 -8.09 -12.97 8.60
C ALA A 111 -9.45 -13.57 9.02
N ASP A 112 -10.35 -13.82 8.07
CA ASP A 112 -11.67 -14.38 8.36
C ASP A 112 -11.61 -15.82 8.85
N SER A 113 -10.77 -16.66 8.23
CA SER A 113 -10.56 -18.05 8.65
C SER A 113 -9.91 -18.19 10.03
N HIS A 114 -9.21 -17.15 10.51
CA HIS A 114 -8.53 -17.13 11.81
C HIS A 114 -9.27 -16.28 12.86
N GLY A 115 -10.50 -15.83 12.58
CA GLY A 115 -11.30 -15.06 13.54
C GLY A 115 -10.80 -13.63 13.78
N LEU A 116 -10.17 -13.02 12.77
CA LEU A 116 -9.59 -11.67 12.79
C LEU A 116 -10.31 -10.71 11.81
N PRO A 117 -11.66 -10.62 11.79
CA PRO A 117 -12.39 -9.83 10.80
C PRO A 117 -12.11 -8.31 10.87
N HIS A 118 -11.52 -7.85 11.98
CA HIS A 118 -11.12 -6.46 12.19
C HIS A 118 -9.89 -6.05 11.36
N ILE A 119 -9.12 -7.00 10.82
CA ILE A 119 -7.93 -6.66 10.02
C ILE A 119 -8.37 -5.89 8.78
N LYS A 120 -7.71 -4.74 8.59
CA LYS A 120 -7.88 -3.85 7.45
C LYS A 120 -6.74 -3.99 6.45
N VAL A 121 -6.98 -3.58 5.21
CA VAL A 121 -5.98 -3.45 4.15
C VAL A 121 -5.97 -2.00 3.65
N VAL A 122 -4.78 -1.41 3.56
CA VAL A 122 -4.60 -0.04 3.09
C VAL A 122 -3.71 -0.04 1.86
N TYR A 123 -4.24 0.45 0.75
CA TYR A 123 -3.47 0.74 -0.45
C TYR A 123 -3.16 2.23 -0.49
N VAL A 124 -1.88 2.58 -0.40
CA VAL A 124 -1.40 3.95 -0.59
C VAL A 124 -0.76 4.05 -1.94
N ASN A 125 -1.46 4.67 -2.88
CA ASN A 125 -0.96 4.89 -4.22
C ASN A 125 -0.80 6.39 -4.45
N ASP A 126 0.37 6.82 -4.89
CA ASP A 126 0.63 8.24 -5.21
C ASP A 126 1.36 8.33 -6.55
N GLY A 127 0.95 9.24 -7.43
CA GLY A 127 1.53 9.35 -8.77
C GLY A 127 0.55 9.79 -9.87
N PRO A 128 1.05 10.10 -11.08
CA PRO A 128 0.25 10.70 -12.14
C PRO A 128 -0.90 9.83 -12.66
N GLY A 129 -0.81 8.49 -12.59
CA GLY A 129 -1.90 7.62 -13.09
C GLY A 129 -3.21 7.72 -12.29
N LEU A 130 -3.12 8.08 -11.01
CA LEU A 130 -4.29 8.45 -10.21
C LEU A 130 -4.83 9.84 -10.57
N LEU A 131 -3.95 10.80 -10.82
CA LEU A 131 -4.32 12.18 -11.17
C LEU A 131 -4.92 12.29 -12.58
N LEU A 132 -4.52 11.40 -13.49
CA LEU A 132 -5.03 11.33 -14.86
C LEU A 132 -6.31 10.51 -14.97
N GLY A 133 -6.77 9.90 -13.87
CA GLY A 133 -8.06 9.23 -13.75
C GLY A 133 -8.15 7.85 -14.43
N SER A 134 -7.10 7.42 -15.15
CA SER A 134 -7.05 6.13 -15.85
C SER A 134 -7.19 4.95 -14.90
N MET A 135 -6.61 5.03 -13.70
CA MET A 135 -6.60 3.92 -12.73
C MET A 135 -7.56 4.09 -11.54
N TRP A 136 -8.20 5.26 -11.40
CA TRP A 136 -9.01 5.57 -10.22
C TRP A 136 -10.22 4.63 -10.08
N ASN A 137 -10.87 4.29 -11.20
CA ASN A 137 -12.06 3.44 -11.19
C ASN A 137 -11.75 2.02 -10.70
N ASP A 138 -10.62 1.44 -11.09
CA ASP A 138 -10.24 0.09 -10.66
C ASP A 138 -9.89 0.06 -9.18
N TYR A 139 -9.17 1.08 -8.70
CA TYR A 139 -8.87 1.23 -7.29
C TYR A 139 -10.14 1.47 -6.45
N ALA A 140 -11.07 2.29 -6.94
CA ALA A 140 -12.38 2.47 -6.32
C ALA A 140 -13.17 1.16 -6.27
N TYR A 141 -13.14 0.37 -7.35
CA TYR A 141 -13.81 -0.93 -7.40
C TYR A 141 -13.24 -1.94 -6.38
N ILE A 142 -11.93 -1.90 -6.09
CA ILE A 142 -11.32 -2.71 -5.03
C ILE A 142 -11.85 -2.29 -3.65
N GLU A 143 -11.96 -0.98 -3.39
CA GLU A 143 -12.52 -0.49 -2.13
C GLU A 143 -14.01 -0.88 -1.98
N ASP A 144 -14.79 -0.76 -3.04
CA ASP A 144 -16.23 -1.11 -3.05
C ASP A 144 -16.51 -2.60 -2.78
N GLN A 145 -15.55 -3.49 -3.04
CA GLN A 145 -15.67 -4.92 -2.71
C GLN A 145 -15.62 -5.17 -1.20
N TRP A 146 -14.96 -4.29 -0.44
CA TRP A 146 -14.73 -4.45 1.00
C TRP A 146 -14.82 -3.09 1.73
N PRO A 147 -16.00 -2.44 1.74
CA PRO A 147 -16.17 -1.03 2.09
C PRO A 147 -15.67 -0.64 3.50
N ASP A 148 -15.65 -1.58 4.44
CA ASP A 148 -15.22 -1.34 5.83
C ASP A 148 -13.85 -1.93 6.17
N ARG A 149 -13.20 -2.60 5.21
CA ARG A 149 -11.95 -3.34 5.44
C ARG A 149 -10.84 -2.94 4.50
N VAL A 150 -11.14 -2.41 3.33
CA VAL A 150 -10.14 -1.95 2.37
C VAL A 150 -10.31 -0.45 2.16
N LYS A 151 -9.20 0.27 2.10
CA LYS A 151 -9.19 1.66 1.64
C LYS A 151 -8.09 1.85 0.61
N VAL A 152 -8.42 2.50 -0.50
CA VAL A 152 -7.42 2.98 -1.46
C VAL A 152 -7.30 4.49 -1.33
N VAL A 153 -6.11 4.96 -0.99
CA VAL A 153 -5.85 6.36 -0.64
C VAL A 153 -4.60 6.88 -1.34
N THR A 154 -4.57 8.18 -1.61
CA THR A 154 -3.32 8.91 -1.85
C THR A 154 -2.70 9.33 -0.54
N LEU A 155 -1.42 9.72 -0.52
CA LEU A 155 -0.77 10.22 0.69
C LEU A 155 -1.56 11.38 1.32
N ARG A 156 -2.12 12.27 0.49
CA ARG A 156 -2.93 13.41 0.95
C ARG A 156 -4.23 13.00 1.64
N MET A 157 -4.79 11.84 1.29
CA MET A 157 -6.05 11.34 1.86
C MET A 157 -5.86 10.57 3.18
N VAL A 158 -4.63 10.18 3.52
CA VAL A 158 -4.35 9.37 4.72
C VAL A 158 -4.90 10.02 6.00
N PRO A 159 -4.65 11.33 6.27
CA PRO A 159 -5.15 11.98 7.48
C PRO A 159 -6.67 11.90 7.67
N ASP A 160 -7.41 11.97 6.57
CA ASP A 160 -8.87 12.06 6.62
C ASP A 160 -9.54 10.68 6.57
N ARG A 161 -8.91 9.69 5.92
CA ARG A 161 -9.56 8.40 5.61
C ARG A 161 -9.07 7.24 6.44
N ILE A 162 -7.80 7.23 6.84
CA ILE A 162 -7.23 6.20 7.72
C ILE A 162 -7.36 6.71 9.14
N THR A 163 -8.57 6.63 9.71
CA THR A 163 -8.83 7.15 11.06
C THR A 163 -8.62 6.07 12.11
N SER A 164 -8.32 6.48 13.34
CA SER A 164 -8.21 5.54 14.46
C SER A 164 -9.53 4.82 14.77
N GLU A 165 -10.66 5.43 14.44
CA GLU A 165 -11.99 4.80 14.52
C GLU A 165 -12.11 3.67 13.50
N TRP A 166 -11.77 3.94 12.24
CA TRP A 166 -11.81 2.93 11.19
C TRP A 166 -10.80 1.79 11.44
N LEU A 167 -9.58 2.10 11.90
CA LEU A 167 -8.59 1.06 12.23
C LEU A 167 -9.04 0.13 13.37
N ARG A 168 -9.96 0.57 14.23
CA ARG A 168 -10.44 -0.19 15.39
C ARG A 168 -11.83 -0.80 15.21
N SER A 169 -12.50 -0.52 14.09
CA SER A 169 -13.87 -1.01 13.81
C SER A 169 -13.91 -2.48 13.42
#